data_AF-A0AAE4TRW2-F1
#
_entry.id   AF-A0AAE4TRW2-F1
#
_cell.length_a   1.000
_cell.length_b   1.000
_cell.length_c   1.000
_cell.angle_alpha   90.00
_cell.angle_beta   90.00
_cell.angle_gamma   90.00
#
_symmetry.space_group_name_H-M   'P 1'
#
loop_
_entity.id
_entity.type
_entity.pdbx_description
1 polymer ?
#
loop_
_entity_poly.entity_id
_entity_poly.type
_entity_poly.pdbx_seq_one_letter_code
_entity_poly.pdbx_strand_id
1 'polypeptide(L)'
;MLKTIKDYWMFVGIALLVGLFVGMSLLHPQTKPAKTKSSQTEQVTTSNEPSSKELPTETEDEKHYRQAFLTLERPYGTVASADKATLSASLFKGLQRLTDAKTVSEVTGTVDNHLNMTSQAMLETVGIALLINRYQTDEGSLLVTPTKAEDVLQFLVVLKKENSPNAYLIGNWNKTVDQFQLVQIIGGDIGASYG
;
A
#
# COMPACT_ATOMS: atom_id res chain seq x y z
N MET A 1 18.80 30.02 43.53
CA MET A 1 17.42 29.65 43.14
C MET A 1 17.06 30.23 41.76
N LEU A 2 17.70 29.78 40.68
CA LEU A 2 17.37 30.21 39.30
C LEU A 2 17.68 29.08 38.30
N LYS A 3 17.20 27.86 38.57
CA LYS A 3 17.48 26.71 37.68
C LYS A 3 16.27 25.84 37.33
N THR A 4 15.06 26.31 37.60
CA THR A 4 13.82 25.54 37.35
C THR A 4 12.87 26.18 36.33
N ILE A 5 13.25 27.28 35.67
CA ILE A 5 12.36 28.00 34.73
C ILE A 5 12.54 27.53 33.28
N LYS A 6 13.66 26.88 32.92
CA LYS A 6 13.95 26.51 31.53
C LYS A 6 13.18 25.27 31.04
N ASP A 7 12.75 24.39 31.94
CA ASP A 7 12.13 23.11 31.58
C ASP A 7 10.61 23.21 31.35
N TYR A 8 9.98 24.33 31.69
CA TYR A 8 8.55 24.55 31.46
C TYR A 8 8.21 25.16 30.10
N TRP A 9 9.20 25.70 29.38
CA TRP A 9 8.97 26.26 28.03
C TRP A 9 8.57 25.20 27.01
N MET A 10 9.05 23.96 27.18
CA MET A 10 8.67 22.83 26.33
C MET A 10 7.19 22.44 26.54
N PHE A 11 6.70 22.47 27.79
CA PHE A 11 5.30 22.16 28.11
C PHE A 11 4.34 23.27 27.66
N VAL A 12 4.76 24.54 27.73
CA VAL A 12 3.98 25.67 27.19
C VAL A 12 3.83 25.55 25.67
N GLY A 13 4.88 25.15 24.96
CA GLY A 13 4.82 24.92 23.51
C GLY A 13 3.86 23.79 23.10
N ILE A 14 3.84 22.69 23.86
CA ILE A 14 2.95 21.55 23.61
C ILE A 14 1.49 21.90 23.93
N ALA A 15 1.22 22.63 25.02
CA ALA A 15 -0.13 23.08 25.36
C ALA A 15 -0.73 24.04 24.33
N LEU A 16 0.08 24.92 23.72
CA LEU A 16 -0.33 25.83 22.65
C LEU A 16 -0.67 25.09 21.34
N LEU A 17 0.08 24.03 21.02
CA LEU A 17 -0.16 23.18 19.85
C LEU A 17 -1.46 22.36 19.97
N VAL A 18 -1.77 21.84 21.16
CA VAL A 18 -3.02 21.09 21.40
C VAL A 18 -4.24 22.02 21.39
N GLY A 19 -4.12 23.25 21.89
CA GLY A 19 -5.20 24.25 21.86
C GLY A 19 -5.63 24.66 20.44
N LEU A 20 -4.70 24.68 19.48
CA LEU A 20 -4.97 25.03 18.08
C LEU A 20 -5.76 23.94 17.32
N PHE A 21 -5.63 22.67 17.69
CA PHE A 21 -6.36 21.57 17.04
C PHE A 21 -7.81 21.40 17.52
N VAL A 22 -8.15 21.87 18.72
CA VAL A 22 -9.53 21.79 19.26
C VAL A 22 -10.39 23.01 18.89
N GLY A 23 -9.78 24.13 18.48
CA GLY A 23 -10.47 25.39 18.19
C GLY A 23 -11.14 25.51 16.81
N MET A 24 -10.97 24.54 15.90
CA MET A 24 -11.44 24.66 14.50
C MET A 24 -12.75 23.90 14.20
N SER A 25 -13.38 23.27 15.20
CA SER A 25 -14.57 22.43 15.00
C SER A 25 -15.91 23.08 15.43
N LEU A 26 -15.94 24.39 15.72
CA LEU A 26 -17.13 25.09 16.24
C LEU A 26 -17.61 26.29 15.39
N LEU A 27 -17.33 26.30 14.09
CA LEU A 27 -17.87 27.31 13.16
C LEU A 27 -18.44 26.66 11.90
N HIS A 28 -19.50 25.87 12.07
CA HIS A 28 -20.45 25.59 10.98
C HIS A 28 -21.86 25.96 11.46
N PRO A 29 -22.38 27.14 11.07
CA PRO A 29 -23.75 27.52 11.35
C PRO A 29 -24.72 26.61 10.57
N GLN A 30 -25.55 25.89 11.34
CA GLN A 30 -26.80 25.28 10.90
C GLN A 30 -27.66 26.30 10.15
N THR A 31 -27.90 26.08 8.86
CA THR A 31 -29.02 26.72 8.16
C THR A 31 -29.81 25.70 7.34
N LYS A 32 -30.98 25.38 7.86
CA LYS A 32 -32.22 25.03 7.13
C LYS A 32 -33.36 25.74 7.88
N PRO A 33 -34.55 25.98 7.31
CA PRO A 33 -35.03 25.77 5.93
C PRO A 33 -35.79 27.00 5.34
N ALA A 34 -36.05 27.01 4.03
CA ALA A 34 -37.21 27.73 3.47
C ALA A 34 -37.66 27.10 2.14
N LYS A 35 -38.97 27.03 1.95
CA LYS A 35 -39.71 26.27 0.94
C LYS A 35 -39.98 27.08 -0.34
N THR A 36 -40.25 26.32 -1.42
CA THR A 36 -41.33 26.48 -2.44
C THR A 36 -41.02 27.10 -3.81
N LYS A 37 -41.29 26.27 -4.84
CA LYS A 37 -41.99 26.46 -6.14
C LYS A 37 -41.14 25.99 -7.33
N SER A 38 -41.33 24.75 -7.80
CA SER A 38 -42.33 24.32 -8.82
C SER A 38 -41.97 24.76 -10.25
N SER A 39 -41.53 23.81 -11.08
CA SER A 39 -42.06 23.68 -12.45
C SER A 39 -41.88 22.26 -13.01
N GLN A 40 -43.03 21.67 -13.34
CA GLN A 40 -43.34 20.70 -14.38
C GLN A 40 -42.66 19.32 -14.45
N THR A 41 -43.46 18.35 -14.03
CA THR A 41 -43.55 16.95 -14.48
C THR A 41 -43.56 16.81 -16.00
N GLU A 42 -42.62 16.03 -16.54
CA GLU A 42 -42.88 15.14 -17.67
C GLU A 42 -42.85 13.70 -17.15
N GLN A 43 -44.04 13.11 -17.06
CA GLN A 43 -44.21 11.67 -16.84
C GLN A 43 -43.81 10.97 -18.13
N VAL A 44 -42.66 10.30 -18.13
CA VAL A 44 -42.39 9.21 -19.07
C VAL A 44 -42.48 7.91 -18.29
N THR A 45 -43.57 7.21 -18.56
CA THR A 45 -43.94 5.81 -18.31
C THR A 45 -42.93 4.98 -17.51
N THR A 46 -43.34 4.65 -16.30
CA THR A 46 -42.76 3.61 -15.44
C THR A 46 -42.70 2.28 -16.19
N SER A 47 -41.53 1.95 -16.72
CA SER A 47 -41.18 0.57 -17.00
C SER A 47 -40.71 -0.02 -15.67
N ASN A 48 -41.57 -0.79 -15.02
CA ASN A 48 -41.19 -1.61 -13.86
C ASN A 48 -40.25 -2.72 -14.34
N GLU A 49 -38.97 -2.40 -14.55
CA GLU A 49 -37.90 -3.39 -14.41
C GLU A 49 -37.42 -3.34 -12.96
N PRO A 50 -37.32 -4.47 -12.25
CA PRO A 50 -36.66 -4.53 -10.96
C PRO A 50 -35.15 -4.41 -11.20
N SER A 51 -34.67 -3.20 -11.52
CA SER A 51 -33.24 -2.92 -11.60
C SER A 51 -32.72 -2.58 -10.21
N SER A 52 -32.76 -3.58 -9.34
CA SER A 52 -31.96 -3.63 -8.12
C SER A 52 -31.08 -4.86 -8.23
N LYS A 53 -30.24 -4.89 -9.28
CA LYS A 53 -29.05 -5.74 -9.22
C LYS A 53 -28.19 -5.14 -8.12
N GLU A 54 -28.18 -5.76 -6.94
CA GLU A 54 -27.14 -5.52 -5.95
C GLU A 54 -25.80 -5.62 -6.70
N LEU A 55 -25.02 -4.54 -6.64
CA LEU A 55 -23.64 -4.60 -7.10
C LEU A 55 -22.96 -5.70 -6.29
N PRO A 56 -22.22 -6.63 -6.94
CA PRO A 56 -21.53 -7.68 -6.22
C PRO A 56 -20.66 -7.03 -5.14
N THR A 57 -20.77 -7.55 -3.91
CA THR A 57 -19.92 -7.08 -2.82
C THR A 57 -18.50 -7.50 -3.13
N GLU A 58 -17.60 -6.53 -3.12
CA GLU A 58 -16.18 -6.76 -3.34
C GLU A 58 -15.60 -7.70 -2.28
N THR A 59 -14.82 -8.68 -2.71
CA THR A 59 -14.06 -9.57 -1.83
C THR A 59 -12.92 -8.82 -1.13
N GLU A 60 -12.44 -9.33 0.00
CA GLU A 60 -11.30 -8.70 0.69
C GLU A 60 -10.04 -8.68 -0.19
N ASP A 61 -9.82 -9.69 -1.03
CA ASP A 61 -8.71 -9.71 -1.99
C ASP A 61 -8.84 -8.61 -3.06
N GLU A 62 -10.02 -8.41 -3.63
CA GLU A 62 -10.26 -7.32 -4.59
C GLU A 62 -10.02 -5.95 -3.94
N LYS A 63 -10.49 -5.78 -2.70
CA LYS A 63 -10.29 -4.55 -1.92
C LYS A 63 -8.81 -4.30 -1.62
N HIS A 64 -8.07 -5.32 -1.18
CA HIS A 64 -6.64 -5.23 -0.92
C HIS A 64 -5.83 -5.00 -2.20
N TYR A 65 -6.16 -5.68 -3.30
CA TYR A 65 -5.55 -5.44 -4.60
C TYR A 65 -5.78 -3.99 -5.04
N ARG A 66 -7.02 -3.49 -4.94
CA ARG A 66 -7.33 -2.10 -5.29
C ARG A 66 -6.54 -1.13 -4.42
N GLN A 67 -6.47 -1.36 -3.11
CA GLN A 67 -5.67 -0.53 -2.21
C GLN A 67 -4.20 -0.52 -2.63
N ALA A 68 -3.62 -1.70 -2.90
CA ALA A 68 -2.25 -1.85 -3.36
C ALA A 68 -2.00 -1.13 -4.70
N PHE A 69 -2.88 -1.35 -5.67
CA PHE A 69 -2.82 -0.73 -7.00
C PHE A 69 -2.90 0.79 -6.92
N LEU A 70 -3.76 1.34 -6.05
CA LEU A 70 -3.91 2.78 -5.86
C LEU A 70 -2.73 3.43 -5.12
N THR A 71 -1.82 2.66 -4.52
CA THR A 71 -0.59 3.20 -3.93
C THR A 71 0.50 3.49 -4.96
N LEU A 72 0.40 2.92 -6.17
CA LEU A 72 1.34 3.16 -7.26
C LEU A 72 1.18 4.60 -7.77
N GLU A 73 2.28 5.25 -8.16
CA GLU A 73 2.25 6.65 -8.58
C GLU A 73 1.58 6.85 -9.94
N ARG A 74 1.79 5.91 -10.87
CA ARG A 74 1.23 5.93 -12.23
C ARG A 74 0.70 4.55 -12.60
N PRO A 75 -0.38 4.07 -11.94
CA PRO A 75 -0.83 2.68 -12.02
C PRO A 75 -1.27 2.24 -13.43
N TYR A 76 -1.66 3.20 -14.27
CA TYR A 76 -2.08 2.98 -15.66
C TYR A 76 -0.98 3.25 -16.69
N GLY A 77 0.23 3.59 -16.23
CA GLY A 77 1.36 3.87 -17.10
C GLY A 77 1.94 2.61 -17.73
N THR A 78 2.45 2.75 -18.95
CA THR A 78 3.11 1.66 -19.67
C THR A 78 4.63 1.71 -19.48
N VAL A 79 5.26 0.55 -19.53
CA VAL A 79 6.71 0.37 -19.39
C VAL A 79 7.19 -0.48 -20.54
N ALA A 80 8.39 -0.16 -21.06
CA ALA A 80 9.02 -0.91 -22.13
C ALA A 80 9.21 -2.40 -21.76
N SER A 81 9.00 -3.31 -22.70
CA SER A 81 9.08 -4.75 -22.46
C SER A 81 10.47 -5.20 -21.98
N ALA A 82 11.54 -4.54 -22.45
CA ALA A 82 12.91 -4.82 -22.01
C ALA A 82 13.11 -4.51 -20.52
N ASP A 83 12.63 -3.35 -20.05
CA ASP A 83 12.71 -2.98 -18.63
C ASP A 83 11.89 -3.94 -17.75
N LYS A 84 10.69 -4.34 -18.22
CA LYS A 84 9.86 -5.33 -17.50
C LYS A 84 10.56 -6.69 -17.37
N ALA A 85 11.25 -7.14 -18.42
CA ALA A 85 11.96 -8.41 -18.42
C ALA A 85 13.15 -8.39 -17.44
N THR A 86 13.94 -7.32 -17.45
CA THR A 86 15.05 -7.13 -16.51
C THR A 86 14.55 -7.06 -15.07
N LEU A 87 13.54 -6.23 -14.81
CA LEU A 87 12.93 -6.09 -13.48
C LEU A 87 12.43 -7.45 -12.98
N SER A 88 11.66 -8.17 -13.80
CA SER A 88 11.11 -9.47 -13.44
C SER A 88 12.20 -10.46 -13.03
N ALA A 89 13.23 -10.61 -13.86
CA ALA A 89 14.34 -11.53 -13.60
C ALA A 89 15.09 -11.18 -12.30
N SER A 90 15.45 -9.91 -12.10
CA SER A 90 16.17 -9.46 -10.90
C SER A 90 15.30 -9.55 -9.64
N LEU A 91 14.01 -9.20 -9.74
CA LEU A 91 13.07 -9.25 -8.61
C LEU A 91 12.91 -10.69 -8.10
N PHE A 92 12.57 -11.63 -8.98
CA PHE A 92 12.30 -13.00 -8.56
C PHE A 92 13.56 -13.74 -8.12
N LYS A 93 14.71 -13.43 -8.72
CA LYS A 93 16.01 -13.86 -8.19
C LYS A 93 16.24 -13.33 -6.77
N GLY A 94 15.94 -12.06 -6.51
CA GLY A 94 16.06 -11.45 -5.19
C GLY A 94 15.13 -12.11 -4.15
N LEU A 95 13.85 -12.25 -4.49
CA LEU A 95 12.85 -12.90 -3.61
C LEU A 95 13.19 -14.37 -3.34
N GLN A 96 13.66 -15.11 -4.34
CA GLN A 96 14.15 -16.48 -4.17
C GLN A 96 15.34 -16.55 -3.20
N ARG A 97 16.24 -15.57 -3.22
CA ARG A 97 17.37 -15.52 -2.26
C ARG A 97 16.93 -15.28 -0.82
N LEU A 98 15.80 -14.61 -0.61
CA LEU A 98 15.23 -14.48 0.75
C LEU A 98 14.67 -15.82 1.25
N THR A 99 14.16 -16.68 0.35
CA THR A 99 13.63 -18.00 0.74
C THR A 99 14.70 -19.05 0.97
N ASP A 100 15.94 -18.80 0.52
CA ASP A 100 17.10 -19.65 0.80
C ASP A 100 17.63 -19.52 2.25
N ALA A 101 17.23 -18.45 2.96
CA ALA A 101 17.58 -18.25 4.37
C ALA A 101 16.89 -19.28 5.28
N LYS A 102 17.56 -19.70 6.37
CA LYS A 102 16.97 -20.67 7.31
C LYS A 102 16.04 -20.03 8.31
N THR A 103 16.29 -18.76 8.64
CA THR A 103 15.55 -17.99 9.64
C THR A 103 15.30 -16.58 9.14
N VAL A 104 14.27 -15.91 9.68
CA VAL A 104 13.95 -14.51 9.32
C VAL A 104 15.11 -13.57 9.63
N SER A 105 15.86 -13.81 10.71
CA SER A 105 17.03 -13.01 11.08
C SER A 105 18.21 -13.15 10.12
N GLU A 106 18.24 -14.17 9.27
CA GLU A 106 19.26 -14.36 8.23
C GLU A 106 18.88 -13.70 6.90
N VAL A 107 17.65 -13.21 6.77
CA VAL A 107 17.18 -12.51 5.58
C VAL A 107 17.89 -11.16 5.49
N THR A 108 18.60 -10.93 4.39
CA THR A 108 19.41 -9.72 4.19
C THR A 108 19.30 -9.20 2.77
N GLY A 109 19.40 -7.89 2.62
CA GLY A 109 19.47 -7.21 1.34
C GLY A 109 20.93 -6.92 1.00
N THR A 110 21.34 -7.29 -0.20
CA THR A 110 22.70 -7.12 -0.70
C THR A 110 22.67 -6.65 -2.15
N VAL A 111 23.83 -6.21 -2.67
CA VAL A 111 23.94 -5.85 -4.08
C VAL A 111 23.66 -7.07 -4.97
N ASP A 112 24.14 -8.26 -4.58
CA ASP A 112 24.05 -9.49 -5.37
C ASP A 112 22.62 -10.04 -5.51
N ASN A 113 21.80 -9.86 -4.48
CA ASN A 113 20.38 -10.22 -4.51
C ASN A 113 19.47 -9.05 -4.88
N HIS A 114 20.04 -7.93 -5.31
CA HIS A 114 19.33 -6.73 -5.76
C HIS A 114 18.50 -6.05 -4.67
N LEU A 115 18.66 -6.34 -3.38
CA LEU A 115 17.79 -5.82 -2.31
C LEU A 115 18.51 -4.88 -1.35
N ASN A 116 19.70 -4.37 -1.71
CA ASN A 116 20.50 -3.50 -0.84
C ASN A 116 19.80 -2.16 -0.47
N MET A 117 18.81 -1.73 -1.24
CA MET A 117 18.03 -0.52 -0.95
C MET A 117 16.81 -0.80 -0.05
N THR A 118 16.54 -2.06 0.29
CA THR A 118 15.43 -2.44 1.16
C THR A 118 15.87 -2.38 2.62
N SER A 119 15.04 -1.80 3.49
CA SER A 119 15.34 -1.76 4.91
C SER A 119 15.30 -3.16 5.54
N GLN A 120 16.12 -3.38 6.58
CA GLN A 120 16.15 -4.67 7.27
C GLN A 120 14.78 -5.07 7.84
N ALA A 121 14.02 -4.13 8.40
CA ALA A 121 12.68 -4.41 8.92
C ALA A 121 11.70 -4.87 7.81
N MET A 122 11.80 -4.30 6.61
CA MET A 122 10.98 -4.72 5.48
C MET A 122 11.42 -6.08 4.93
N LEU A 123 12.74 -6.35 4.90
CA LEU A 123 13.29 -7.66 4.56
C LEU A 123 12.79 -8.74 5.52
N GLU A 124 12.79 -8.48 6.83
CA GLU A 124 12.25 -9.39 7.84
C GLU A 124 10.74 -9.60 7.65
N THR A 125 9.98 -8.54 7.33
CA THR A 125 8.53 -8.63 7.05
C THR A 125 8.25 -9.54 5.85
N VAL A 126 9.00 -9.37 4.76
CA VAL A 126 8.91 -10.27 3.58
C VAL A 126 9.40 -11.67 3.92
N GLY A 127 10.45 -11.79 4.73
CA GLY A 127 10.95 -13.04 5.28
C GLY A 127 9.87 -13.79 6.05
N ILE A 128 9.11 -13.13 6.93
CA ILE A 128 7.98 -13.73 7.64
C ILE A 128 6.92 -14.22 6.65
N ALA A 129 6.55 -13.40 5.65
CA ALA A 129 5.57 -13.78 4.64
C ALA A 129 5.96 -15.08 3.91
N LEU A 130 7.21 -15.16 3.41
CA LEU A 130 7.67 -16.25 2.55
C LEU A 130 8.15 -17.48 3.35
N LEU A 131 8.95 -17.28 4.40
CA LEU A 131 9.57 -18.35 5.17
C LEU A 131 8.66 -18.93 6.25
N ILE A 132 7.94 -18.08 6.97
CA ILE A 132 7.13 -18.52 8.13
C ILE A 132 5.70 -18.81 7.69
N ASN A 133 5.08 -17.84 7.01
CA ASN A 133 3.68 -17.92 6.65
C ASN A 133 3.45 -18.69 5.36
N ARG A 134 4.53 -19.06 4.63
CA ARG A 134 4.53 -19.90 3.43
C ARG A 134 3.73 -19.33 2.26
N TYR A 135 3.69 -18.00 2.18
CA TYR A 135 3.24 -17.35 0.96
C TYR A 135 4.23 -17.62 -0.18
N GLN A 136 3.68 -17.80 -1.38
CA GLN A 136 4.42 -17.99 -2.62
C GLN A 136 4.18 -16.80 -3.54
N THR A 137 5.23 -16.36 -4.23
CA THR A 137 5.09 -15.28 -5.20
C THR A 137 4.43 -15.78 -6.47
N ASP A 138 3.37 -15.12 -6.92
CA ASP A 138 2.73 -15.38 -8.21
C ASP A 138 3.39 -14.51 -9.28
N GLU A 139 4.41 -15.04 -9.95
CA GLU A 139 5.16 -14.29 -10.97
C GLU A 139 4.27 -13.78 -12.11
N GLY A 140 3.21 -14.51 -12.46
CA GLY A 140 2.26 -14.13 -13.50
C GLY A 140 1.40 -12.91 -13.16
N SER A 141 1.37 -12.53 -11.87
CA SER A 141 0.64 -11.35 -11.38
C SER A 141 1.46 -10.06 -11.41
N LEU A 142 2.73 -10.12 -11.82
CA LEU A 142 3.63 -8.97 -11.78
C LEU A 142 3.11 -7.80 -12.64
N LEU A 143 2.73 -6.72 -11.95
CA LEU A 143 2.43 -5.43 -12.54
C LEU A 143 3.65 -4.54 -12.38
N VAL A 144 4.09 -3.90 -13.48
CA VAL A 144 5.19 -2.92 -13.49
C VAL A 144 4.69 -1.62 -14.08
N THR A 145 4.91 -0.52 -13.36
CA THR A 145 4.42 0.82 -13.70
C THR A 145 5.53 1.86 -13.59
N PRO A 146 5.48 2.95 -14.38
CA PRO A 146 6.45 4.04 -14.22
C PRO A 146 6.22 4.80 -12.91
N THR A 147 7.22 5.55 -12.48
CA THR A 147 7.08 6.55 -11.41
C THR A 147 7.21 7.95 -11.98
N LYS A 148 7.21 8.98 -11.12
CA LYS A 148 7.59 10.35 -11.48
C LYS A 148 9.07 10.48 -11.82
N ALA A 149 9.93 9.61 -11.29
CA ALA A 149 11.35 9.57 -11.60
C ALA A 149 11.61 8.65 -12.81
N GLU A 150 12.44 9.10 -13.76
CA GLU A 150 12.68 8.38 -15.02
C GLU A 150 13.50 7.09 -14.84
N ASP A 151 14.34 7.05 -13.81
CA ASP A 151 15.22 5.94 -13.47
C ASP A 151 14.59 4.97 -12.47
N VAL A 152 13.33 5.19 -12.06
CA VAL A 152 12.64 4.35 -11.09
C VAL A 152 11.33 3.82 -11.65
N LEU A 153 11.17 2.50 -11.57
CA LEU A 153 9.91 1.82 -11.81
C LEU A 153 9.31 1.33 -10.49
N GLN A 154 8.01 1.16 -10.47
CA GLN A 154 7.28 0.52 -9.39
C GLN A 154 6.78 -0.84 -9.83
N PHE A 155 6.65 -1.75 -8.87
CA PHE A 155 6.03 -3.04 -9.09
C PHE A 155 5.00 -3.35 -8.01
N LEU A 156 4.04 -4.20 -8.38
CA LEU A 156 3.12 -4.87 -7.50
C LEU A 156 3.10 -6.34 -7.91
N VAL A 157 3.26 -7.24 -6.94
CA VAL A 157 3.15 -8.69 -7.16
C VAL A 157 2.31 -9.33 -6.07
N VAL A 158 1.49 -10.32 -6.45
CA VAL A 158 0.65 -11.07 -5.54
C VAL A 158 1.47 -12.16 -4.85
N LEU A 159 1.26 -12.27 -3.55
CA LEU A 159 1.72 -13.35 -2.71
C LEU A 159 0.51 -14.23 -2.38
N LYS A 160 0.55 -15.50 -2.79
CA LYS A 160 -0.54 -16.47 -2.63
C LYS A 160 -0.23 -17.51 -1.57
N LYS A 161 -1.27 -17.93 -0.85
CA LYS A 161 -1.21 -19.05 0.08
C LYS A 161 -2.54 -19.79 0.04
N GLU A 162 -2.50 -21.10 0.07
CA GLU A 162 -3.71 -21.92 0.10
C GLU A 162 -4.55 -21.58 1.34
N ASN A 163 -5.86 -21.39 1.16
CA ASN A 163 -6.80 -21.10 2.23
C ASN A 163 -6.45 -19.86 3.07
N SER A 164 -5.81 -18.85 2.47
CA SER A 164 -5.55 -17.55 3.12
C SER A 164 -5.76 -16.40 2.13
N PRO A 165 -6.13 -15.20 2.61
CA PRO A 165 -6.22 -14.02 1.76
C PRO A 165 -4.88 -13.73 1.07
N ASN A 166 -4.96 -13.17 -0.13
CA ASN A 166 -3.78 -12.75 -0.86
C ASN A 166 -3.09 -11.57 -0.16
N ALA A 167 -1.77 -11.54 -0.25
CA ALA A 167 -0.95 -10.38 0.10
C ALA A 167 -0.41 -9.73 -1.18
N TYR A 168 -0.14 -8.43 -1.13
CA TYR A 168 0.29 -7.64 -2.28
C TYR A 168 1.58 -6.92 -1.93
N LEU A 169 2.69 -7.41 -2.46
CA LEU A 169 4.01 -6.82 -2.26
C LEU A 169 4.24 -5.71 -3.27
N ILE A 170 4.58 -4.53 -2.76
CA ILE A 170 4.86 -3.34 -3.57
C ILE A 170 6.29 -2.89 -3.32
N GLY A 171 6.96 -2.44 -4.37
CA GLY A 171 8.28 -1.86 -4.25
C GLY A 171 8.68 -1.01 -5.45
N ASN A 172 9.87 -0.44 -5.34
CA ASN A 172 10.54 0.35 -6.35
C ASN A 172 11.75 -0.42 -6.89
N TRP A 173 12.08 -0.20 -8.16
CA TRP A 173 13.30 -0.66 -8.80
C TRP A 173 14.04 0.53 -9.41
N ASN A 174 15.28 0.75 -8.97
CA ASN A 174 16.16 1.73 -9.60
C ASN A 174 16.88 1.06 -10.78
N LYS A 175 16.57 1.53 -11.99
CA LYS A 175 17.09 1.02 -13.26
C LYS A 175 18.60 1.14 -13.39
N THR A 176 19.16 2.21 -12.83
CA THR A 176 20.58 2.56 -13.01
C THR A 176 21.49 1.65 -12.20
N VAL A 177 21.09 1.30 -10.98
CA VAL A 177 21.89 0.45 -10.09
C VAL A 177 21.39 -0.99 -10.01
N ASP A 178 20.27 -1.29 -10.67
CA ASP A 178 19.59 -2.59 -10.63
C ASP A 178 19.36 -3.09 -9.19
N GLN A 179 18.73 -2.23 -8.38
CA GLN A 179 18.40 -2.50 -6.99
C GLN A 179 16.93 -2.20 -6.68
N PHE A 180 16.37 -3.00 -5.81
CA PHE A 180 15.01 -2.95 -5.33
C PHE A 180 14.94 -2.38 -3.91
N GLN A 181 13.93 -1.56 -3.73
CA GLN A 181 13.42 -1.17 -2.44
C GLN A 181 12.03 -1.79 -2.29
N LEU A 182 11.90 -2.84 -1.49
CA LEU A 182 10.58 -3.31 -1.04
C LEU A 182 10.00 -2.25 -0.11
N VAL A 183 8.73 -1.89 -0.30
CA VAL A 183 8.11 -0.74 0.37
C VAL A 183 7.06 -1.18 1.36
N GLN A 184 6.14 -2.06 0.95
CA GLN A 184 5.04 -2.49 1.80
C GLN A 184 4.40 -3.79 1.31
N ILE A 185 3.71 -4.46 2.22
CA ILE A 185 2.75 -5.52 1.92
C ILE A 185 1.37 -5.08 2.39
N ILE A 186 0.37 -5.22 1.52
CA ILE A 186 -1.05 -4.99 1.85
C ILE A 186 -1.77 -6.34 1.84
N GLY A 187 -2.70 -6.54 2.77
CA GLY A 187 -3.46 -7.78 2.87
C GLY A 187 -2.65 -8.97 3.39
N GLY A 188 -3.26 -10.15 3.30
CA GLY A 188 -2.73 -11.41 3.81
C GLY A 188 -2.54 -11.45 5.33
N ASP A 189 -2.31 -12.66 5.82
CA ASP A 189 -2.03 -12.93 7.23
C ASP A 189 -0.51 -12.92 7.43
N ILE A 190 0.13 -11.74 7.35
CA ILE A 190 1.60 -11.59 7.42
C ILE A 190 2.10 -11.48 8.88
N GLY A 191 1.21 -11.28 9.84
CA GLY A 191 1.58 -11.27 11.26
C GLY A 191 2.20 -12.59 11.71
N ALA A 192 3.16 -12.52 12.64
CA ALA A 192 3.63 -13.70 13.34
C ALA A 192 2.53 -14.18 14.29
N SER A 193 1.80 -15.23 13.92
CA SER A 193 1.00 -15.98 14.89
C SER A 193 1.94 -16.87 15.70
N TYR A 194 2.15 -16.52 16.97
CA TYR A 194 2.75 -17.44 17.93
C TYR A 194 1.68 -18.49 18.25
N GLY A 195 1.88 -19.72 17.76
CA GLY A 195 1.10 -20.89 18.15
C GLY A 195 1.50 -21.42 19.52
#